data_AF-A0A7V5SCA6-F1
#
_entry.id   AF-A0A7V5SCA6-F1
#
_cell.length_a   1.000
_cell.length_b   1.000
_cell.length_c   1.000
_cell.angle_alpha   90.00
_cell.angle_beta   90.00
_cell.angle_gamma   90.00
#
_symmetry.space_group_name_H-M   'P 1'
#
loop_
_entity.id
_entity.type
_entity.pdbx_description
1 polymer ?
#
loop_
_entity_poly.entity_id
_entity_poly.type
_entity_poly.pdbx_seq_one_letter_code
_entity_poly.pdbx_strand_id
1 'polypeptide(L)'
;MSTVLASHGLHFRTAWLEALSNKWDLLAPSWATRQRHLEERGYKEAYQTDAFYQWAADFLALQGVARLSPEAWSAYRKSGYAPWALAGGTAYPSPDEAHAHLQALTDAMQKLFAQARSESPLDMATLMSVLRFGGGSTPSFRTEAVNGPIRSLPPTEVEAAFGALLAEIHAQLAAGASPIAIAAWAHHAVTQIRPFTDGNARTAFLLTQYILWRRGLPGLYLKSDQRLAYYMALKAADEGHLQPWTELVLLGLQQAVLYALSWTPAQPLPYDAAVQSFTQRLAQWRTRQDRERSQRIITSRYTVFDYMEEALRSIARSLEEKLKPEEGRGARALVAKAYPDSPYYHQFTEHIVEYARQHGYYFNRSLARGWFKLKFSLSASKKYQLVFTLHHAGYEDATMVVGAFLHFLEPLKYQQKRERRRSGGRGKRKALYYFAPLPFYAPPMAFSIEQDAPSLRTFLKAYAESLLGQALSEITHEIY
;
A
#
# COMPACT_ATOMS: atom_id res chain seq x y z
N MET A 1 2.77 26.73 -20.45
CA MET A 1 2.34 26.53 -21.85
C MET A 1 2.55 25.06 -22.19
N SER A 2 1.46 24.29 -22.31
CA SER A 2 1.51 22.85 -22.62
C SER A 2 1.83 22.66 -24.09
N THR A 3 3.02 22.12 -24.36
CA THR A 3 3.50 21.77 -25.70
C THR A 3 2.63 20.66 -26.28
N VAL A 4 2.35 20.73 -27.59
CA VAL A 4 1.71 19.64 -28.35
C VAL A 4 2.41 18.32 -28.01
N LEU A 5 1.68 17.29 -27.56
CA LEU A 5 2.19 15.92 -27.61
C LEU A 5 2.35 15.55 -29.09
N ALA A 6 3.54 15.80 -29.65
CA ALA A 6 3.92 15.16 -30.90
C ALA A 6 4.20 13.69 -30.61
N SER A 7 4.06 12.80 -31.60
CA SER A 7 4.45 11.39 -31.50
C SER A 7 5.88 11.20 -30.95
N HIS A 8 6.79 12.14 -31.27
CA HIS A 8 8.17 12.23 -30.78
C HIS A 8 8.31 12.70 -29.32
N GLY A 9 7.23 13.07 -28.65
CA GLY A 9 7.24 13.55 -27.26
C GLY A 9 7.09 12.44 -26.22
N LEU A 10 6.66 11.24 -26.63
CA LEU A 10 6.23 10.14 -25.77
C LEU A 10 7.36 9.23 -25.28
N HIS A 11 8.63 9.51 -25.59
CA HIS A 11 9.75 8.65 -25.19
C HIS A 11 9.93 8.53 -23.67
N PHE A 12 10.46 7.39 -23.23
CA PHE A 12 10.95 7.21 -21.87
C PHE A 12 12.12 8.17 -21.62
N ARG A 13 12.11 8.86 -20.46
CA ARG A 13 13.10 9.89 -20.11
C ARG A 13 13.70 9.61 -18.74
N THR A 14 14.92 10.09 -18.49
CA THR A 14 15.63 9.95 -17.20
C THR A 14 14.86 10.52 -16.02
N ALA A 15 14.03 11.56 -16.23
CA ALA A 15 13.18 12.14 -15.20
C ALA A 15 12.27 11.11 -14.49
N TRP A 16 11.86 10.03 -15.18
CA TRP A 16 11.08 8.94 -14.58
C TRP A 16 11.90 8.07 -13.62
N LEU A 17 13.20 7.91 -13.88
CA LEU A 17 14.13 7.23 -12.97
C LEU A 17 14.46 8.13 -11.78
N GLU A 18 14.70 9.42 -12.01
CA GLU A 18 15.01 10.41 -10.98
C GLU A 18 13.84 10.63 -10.01
N ALA A 19 12.60 10.57 -10.51
CA ALA A 19 11.39 10.65 -9.70
C ALA A 19 11.11 9.38 -8.87
N LEU A 20 11.82 8.27 -9.13
CA LEU A 20 11.61 7.01 -8.41
C LEU A 20 12.54 6.94 -7.19
N SER A 21 11.96 6.85 -6.00
CA SER A 21 12.72 6.54 -4.78
C SER A 21 13.09 5.05 -4.72
N ASN A 22 14.16 4.72 -3.99
CA ASN A 22 14.57 3.34 -3.71
C ASN A 22 13.73 2.64 -2.61
N LYS A 23 12.47 3.07 -2.38
CA LYS A 23 11.57 2.45 -1.39
C LYS A 23 11.27 0.99 -1.69
N TRP A 24 11.24 0.61 -2.98
CA TRP A 24 11.02 -0.79 -3.38
C TRP A 24 12.10 -1.73 -2.83
N ASP A 25 13.36 -1.29 -2.79
CA ASP A 25 14.48 -2.11 -2.32
C ASP A 25 14.32 -2.54 -0.87
N LEU A 26 13.63 -1.73 -0.05
CA LEU A 26 13.32 -2.07 1.34
C LEU A 26 12.38 -3.28 1.45
N LEU A 27 11.53 -3.51 0.45
CA LEU A 27 10.45 -4.51 0.51
C LEU A 27 10.66 -5.67 -0.45
N ALA A 28 11.48 -5.51 -1.49
CA ALA A 28 11.79 -6.54 -2.48
C ALA A 28 12.19 -7.89 -1.85
N PRO A 29 12.99 -7.96 -0.76
CA PRO A 29 13.31 -9.24 -0.11
C PRO A 29 12.07 -9.95 0.46
N SER A 30 11.12 -9.19 1.03
CA SER A 30 9.87 -9.76 1.56
C SER A 30 9.01 -10.37 0.46
N TRP A 31 8.96 -9.73 -0.71
CA TRP A 31 8.28 -10.27 -1.89
C TRP A 31 8.93 -11.57 -2.38
N ALA A 32 10.26 -11.59 -2.56
CA ALA A 32 10.99 -12.76 -3.03
C ALA A 32 10.84 -13.97 -2.08
N THR A 33 10.95 -13.74 -0.76
CA THR A 33 10.73 -14.80 0.25
C THR A 33 9.29 -15.30 0.22
N ARG A 34 8.30 -14.40 0.10
CA ARG A 34 6.89 -14.80 0.03
C ARG A 34 6.55 -15.58 -1.24
N GLN A 35 7.11 -15.23 -2.39
CA GLN A 35 6.92 -15.99 -3.63
C GLN A 35 7.42 -17.44 -3.49
N ARG A 36 8.65 -17.62 -2.96
CA ARG A 36 9.20 -18.96 -2.68
C ARG A 36 8.31 -19.74 -1.72
N HIS A 37 7.84 -19.10 -0.66
CA HIS A 37 6.91 -19.74 0.28
C HIS A 37 5.62 -20.21 -0.40
N LEU A 38 5.01 -19.38 -1.25
CA LEU A 38 3.79 -19.75 -1.97
C LEU A 38 4.03 -20.91 -2.94
N GLU A 39 5.21 -20.95 -3.58
CA GLU A 39 5.62 -22.01 -4.50
C GLU A 39 5.88 -23.34 -3.77
N GLU A 40 6.70 -23.33 -2.71
CA GLU A 40 6.99 -24.50 -1.86
C GLU A 40 5.72 -25.15 -1.28
N ARG A 41 4.66 -24.36 -1.11
CA ARG A 41 3.38 -24.81 -0.55
C ARG A 41 2.34 -25.16 -1.61
N GLY A 42 2.64 -25.03 -2.90
CA GLY A 42 1.68 -25.26 -3.97
C GLY A 42 0.52 -24.25 -3.99
N TYR A 43 0.69 -23.08 -3.37
CA TYR A 43 -0.34 -22.04 -3.30
C TYR A 43 -0.17 -20.92 -4.34
N LYS A 44 0.85 -21.00 -5.19
CA LYS A 44 1.17 -19.96 -6.18
C LYS A 44 -0.03 -19.60 -7.07
N GLU A 45 -0.69 -20.60 -7.65
CA GLU A 45 -1.84 -20.41 -8.54
C GLU A 45 -3.09 -19.91 -7.80
N ALA A 46 -3.37 -20.46 -6.62
CA ALA A 46 -4.50 -20.05 -5.78
C ALA A 46 -4.34 -18.59 -5.32
N TYR A 47 -3.14 -18.20 -4.88
CA TYR A 47 -2.81 -16.83 -4.53
C TYR A 47 -2.96 -15.90 -5.73
N GLN A 48 -2.39 -16.29 -6.89
CA GLN A 48 -2.42 -15.46 -8.08
C GLN A 48 -3.85 -15.19 -8.55
N THR A 49 -4.68 -16.22 -8.62
CA THR A 49 -6.10 -16.09 -8.98
C THR A 49 -6.81 -15.14 -8.03
N ASP A 50 -6.62 -15.31 -6.72
CA ASP A 50 -7.25 -14.50 -5.70
C ASP A 50 -6.79 -13.04 -5.73
N ALA A 51 -5.49 -12.80 -5.92
CA ALA A 51 -4.92 -11.47 -6.08
C ALA A 51 -5.48 -10.78 -7.33
N PHE A 52 -5.64 -11.50 -8.44
CA PHE A 52 -6.17 -10.93 -9.68
C PHE A 52 -7.63 -10.53 -9.54
N TYR A 53 -8.46 -11.34 -8.88
CA TYR A 53 -9.82 -10.92 -8.56
C TYR A 53 -9.86 -9.71 -7.63
N GLN A 54 -9.01 -9.65 -6.60
CA GLN A 54 -8.93 -8.50 -5.69
C GLN A 54 -8.54 -7.22 -6.45
N TRP A 55 -7.50 -7.29 -7.29
CA TRP A 55 -7.07 -6.16 -8.12
C TRP A 55 -8.16 -5.73 -9.10
N ALA A 56 -8.85 -6.68 -9.74
CA ALA A 56 -9.96 -6.38 -10.63
C ALA A 56 -11.10 -5.66 -9.87
N ALA A 57 -11.48 -6.15 -8.70
CA ALA A 57 -12.55 -5.57 -7.90
C ALA A 57 -12.25 -4.13 -7.49
N ASP A 58 -11.07 -3.87 -6.92
CA ASP A 58 -10.71 -2.51 -6.51
C ASP A 58 -10.49 -1.57 -7.70
N PHE A 59 -9.88 -2.04 -8.78
CA PHE A 59 -9.61 -1.21 -9.94
C PHE A 59 -10.90 -0.85 -10.70
N LEU A 60 -11.82 -1.79 -10.87
CA LEU A 60 -13.13 -1.51 -11.48
C LEU A 60 -13.97 -0.59 -10.58
N ALA A 61 -13.87 -0.74 -9.26
CA ALA A 61 -14.53 0.15 -8.31
C ALA A 61 -13.94 1.57 -8.34
N LEU A 62 -12.61 1.68 -8.45
CA LEU A 62 -11.87 2.92 -8.67
C LEU A 62 -12.34 3.62 -9.93
N GLN A 63 -12.64 2.88 -11.01
CA GLN A 63 -13.20 3.44 -12.25
C GLN A 63 -14.69 3.76 -12.16
N GLY A 64 -15.42 3.10 -11.26
CA GLY A 64 -16.88 3.20 -11.17
C GLY A 64 -17.61 2.29 -12.17
N VAL A 65 -16.93 1.25 -12.65
CA VAL A 65 -17.47 0.25 -13.59
C VAL A 65 -18.22 -0.84 -12.85
N ALA A 66 -17.62 -1.41 -11.80
CA ALA A 66 -18.24 -2.42 -10.95
C ALA A 66 -17.86 -2.19 -9.49
N ARG A 67 -18.79 -2.42 -8.56
CA ARG A 67 -18.53 -2.28 -7.11
C ARG A 67 -19.26 -3.35 -6.33
N LEU A 68 -18.60 -3.88 -5.30
CA LEU A 68 -19.15 -4.90 -4.41
C LEU A 68 -19.09 -4.37 -2.97
N SER A 69 -20.13 -4.65 -2.17
CA SER A 69 -20.04 -4.44 -0.72
C SER A 69 -19.01 -5.41 -0.10
N PRO A 70 -18.48 -5.12 1.11
CA PRO A 70 -17.61 -6.05 1.82
C PRO A 70 -18.23 -7.44 2.03
N GLU A 71 -19.55 -7.50 2.26
CA GLU A 71 -20.30 -8.74 2.42
C GLU A 71 -20.39 -9.52 1.11
N ALA A 72 -20.73 -8.83 0.01
CA ALA A 72 -20.78 -9.41 -1.33
C ALA A 72 -19.42 -9.95 -1.75
N TRP A 73 -18.34 -9.17 -1.55
CA TRP A 73 -16.97 -9.59 -1.83
C TRP A 73 -16.57 -10.84 -1.02
N SER A 74 -16.88 -10.84 0.28
CA SER A 74 -16.58 -11.98 1.17
C SER A 74 -17.29 -13.25 0.71
N ALA A 75 -18.59 -13.17 0.36
CA ALA A 75 -19.35 -14.30 -0.17
C ALA A 75 -18.80 -14.78 -1.52
N TYR A 76 -18.55 -13.85 -2.44
CA TYR A 76 -18.01 -14.13 -3.77
C TYR A 76 -16.66 -14.85 -3.69
N ARG A 77 -15.71 -14.31 -2.91
CA ARG A 77 -14.41 -14.92 -2.68
C ARG A 77 -14.51 -16.33 -2.05
N LYS A 78 -15.36 -16.51 -1.04
CA LYS A 78 -15.58 -17.83 -0.38
C LYS A 78 -16.19 -18.88 -1.31
N SER A 79 -17.05 -18.45 -2.23
CA SER A 79 -17.67 -19.34 -3.23
C SER A 79 -16.71 -19.80 -4.33
N GLY A 80 -15.47 -19.30 -4.35
CA GLY A 80 -14.56 -19.51 -5.48
C GLY A 80 -14.95 -18.67 -6.70
N TYR A 81 -15.45 -17.45 -6.47
CA TYR A 81 -15.83 -16.49 -7.51
C TYR A 81 -17.03 -16.92 -8.36
N ALA A 82 -17.99 -17.61 -7.76
CA ALA A 82 -19.21 -18.03 -8.43
C ALA A 82 -20.23 -16.86 -8.51
N PRO A 83 -20.86 -16.62 -9.68
CA PRO A 83 -21.76 -15.48 -9.87
C PRO A 83 -22.92 -15.43 -8.86
N TRP A 84 -23.51 -16.59 -8.53
CA TRP A 84 -24.63 -16.69 -7.59
C TRP A 84 -24.33 -16.11 -6.21
N ALA A 85 -23.06 -16.08 -5.79
CA ALA A 85 -22.66 -15.57 -4.47
C ALA A 85 -22.76 -14.04 -4.37
N LEU A 86 -22.81 -13.33 -5.52
CA LEU A 86 -23.04 -11.89 -5.56
C LEU A 86 -24.49 -11.50 -5.26
N ALA A 87 -25.43 -12.45 -5.33
CA ALA A 87 -26.83 -12.19 -4.99
C ALA A 87 -27.05 -11.92 -3.48
N GLY A 88 -26.09 -12.30 -2.62
CA GLY A 88 -26.19 -12.15 -1.16
C GLY A 88 -25.80 -10.78 -0.61
N GLY A 89 -25.42 -9.82 -1.46
CA GLY A 89 -25.04 -8.46 -1.05
C GLY A 89 -25.25 -7.45 -2.17
N THR A 90 -24.74 -6.22 -2.02
CA THR A 90 -24.88 -5.20 -3.07
C THR A 90 -23.74 -5.31 -4.09
N ALA A 91 -24.14 -5.44 -5.36
CA ALA A 91 -23.26 -5.46 -6.52
C ALA A 91 -23.78 -4.46 -7.56
N TYR A 92 -22.91 -3.58 -8.02
CA TYR A 92 -23.19 -2.61 -9.08
C TYR A 92 -22.42 -3.01 -10.35
N PRO A 93 -22.99 -2.89 -11.56
CA PRO A 93 -24.36 -2.40 -11.84
C PRO A 93 -25.47 -3.41 -11.50
N SER A 94 -25.19 -4.69 -11.71
CA SER A 94 -25.97 -5.84 -11.26
C SER A 94 -25.00 -6.97 -10.87
N PRO A 95 -25.44 -8.02 -10.14
CA PRO A 95 -24.58 -9.16 -9.83
C PRO A 95 -23.94 -9.81 -11.08
N ASP A 96 -24.72 -10.01 -12.14
CA ASP A 96 -24.24 -10.67 -13.36
C ASP A 96 -23.26 -9.79 -14.15
N GLU A 97 -23.54 -8.49 -14.27
CA GLU A 97 -22.64 -7.55 -14.95
C GLU A 97 -21.35 -7.33 -14.16
N ALA A 98 -21.45 -7.21 -12.83
CA ALA A 98 -20.28 -7.10 -11.97
C ALA A 98 -19.39 -8.35 -12.09
N HIS A 99 -19.98 -9.54 -12.08
CA HIS A 99 -19.27 -10.79 -12.33
C HIS A 99 -18.57 -10.78 -13.69
N ALA A 100 -19.29 -10.45 -14.77
CA ALA A 100 -18.74 -10.41 -16.12
C ALA A 100 -17.56 -9.44 -16.25
N HIS A 101 -17.64 -8.26 -15.62
CA HIS A 101 -16.53 -7.30 -15.60
C HIS A 101 -15.32 -7.82 -14.83
N LEU A 102 -15.53 -8.40 -13.65
CA LEU A 102 -14.46 -8.98 -12.83
C LEU A 102 -13.78 -10.12 -13.57
N GLN A 103 -14.56 -11.07 -14.09
CA GLN A 103 -14.06 -12.22 -14.84
C GLN A 103 -13.26 -11.78 -16.07
N ALA A 104 -13.79 -10.87 -16.89
CA ALA A 104 -13.09 -10.39 -18.08
C ALA A 104 -11.73 -9.78 -17.76
N LEU A 105 -11.64 -8.93 -16.73
CA LEU A 105 -10.38 -8.30 -16.34
C LEU A 105 -9.41 -9.31 -15.70
N THR A 106 -9.91 -10.27 -14.91
CA THR A 106 -9.11 -11.34 -14.33
C THR A 106 -8.54 -12.27 -15.40
N ASP A 107 -9.34 -12.71 -16.37
CA ASP A 107 -8.90 -13.53 -17.50
C ASP A 107 -7.84 -12.81 -18.34
N ALA A 108 -8.04 -11.50 -18.55
CA ALA A 108 -7.05 -10.66 -19.23
C ALA A 108 -5.72 -10.63 -18.48
N MET A 109 -5.75 -10.46 -17.15
CA MET A 109 -4.58 -10.53 -16.29
C MET A 109 -3.90 -11.90 -16.31
N GLN A 110 -4.66 -13.00 -16.31
CA GLN A 110 -4.10 -14.36 -16.43
C GLN A 110 -3.34 -14.56 -17.73
N LYS A 111 -3.93 -14.16 -18.87
CA LYS A 111 -3.30 -14.25 -20.19
C LYS A 111 -2.01 -13.41 -20.26
N LEU A 112 -2.05 -12.16 -19.78
CA LEU A 112 -0.87 -11.30 -19.77
C LEU A 112 0.20 -11.75 -18.79
N PHE A 113 -0.18 -12.34 -17.66
CA PHE A 113 0.80 -12.92 -16.74
C PHE A 113 1.53 -14.08 -17.43
N ALA A 114 0.81 -15.00 -18.08
CA ALA A 114 1.44 -16.08 -18.84
C ALA A 114 2.38 -15.55 -19.95
N GLN A 115 1.95 -14.54 -20.70
CA GLN A 115 2.78 -13.88 -21.73
C GLN A 115 4.01 -13.16 -21.14
N ALA A 116 3.85 -12.51 -19.99
CA ALA A 116 4.96 -11.86 -19.30
C ALA A 116 6.00 -12.89 -18.84
N ARG A 117 5.57 -14.08 -18.44
CA ARG A 117 6.44 -15.17 -17.99
C ARG A 117 7.06 -16.00 -19.13
N SER A 118 6.49 -15.98 -20.34
CA SER A 118 6.97 -16.75 -21.50
C SER A 118 8.15 -16.14 -22.25
N GLU A 119 8.64 -14.99 -21.79
CA GLU A 119 9.66 -14.18 -22.45
C GLU A 119 9.35 -13.74 -23.91
N SER A 120 8.12 -13.91 -24.38
CA SER A 120 7.70 -13.41 -25.70
C SER A 120 7.22 -11.95 -25.63
N PRO A 121 7.63 -11.05 -26.54
CA PRO A 121 7.15 -9.65 -26.55
C PRO A 121 5.61 -9.57 -26.63
N LEU A 122 5.03 -8.53 -26.05
CA LEU A 122 3.59 -8.26 -26.15
C LEU A 122 3.32 -7.46 -27.43
N ASP A 123 2.86 -8.13 -28.48
CA ASP A 123 2.46 -7.44 -29.70
C ASP A 123 1.04 -6.83 -29.60
N MET A 124 0.72 -5.96 -30.56
CA MET A 124 -0.58 -5.30 -30.61
C MET A 124 -1.72 -6.31 -30.75
N ALA A 125 -1.55 -7.37 -31.56
CA ALA A 125 -2.58 -8.37 -31.79
C ALA A 125 -2.96 -9.10 -30.49
N THR A 126 -1.96 -9.53 -29.71
CA THR A 126 -2.13 -10.17 -28.41
C THR A 126 -2.78 -9.22 -27.43
N LEU A 127 -2.29 -7.98 -27.34
CA LEU A 127 -2.90 -6.96 -26.47
C LEU A 127 -4.38 -6.74 -26.82
N MET A 128 -4.72 -6.54 -28.08
CA MET A 128 -6.10 -6.36 -28.52
C MET A 128 -6.97 -7.58 -28.23
N SER A 129 -6.43 -8.80 -28.37
CA SER A 129 -7.16 -10.03 -28.05
C SER A 129 -7.52 -10.18 -26.56
N VAL A 130 -6.69 -9.58 -25.69
CA VAL A 130 -6.80 -9.62 -24.23
C VAL A 130 -7.71 -8.53 -23.70
N LEU A 131 -7.75 -7.35 -24.34
CA LEU A 131 -8.54 -6.18 -23.90
C LEU A 131 -10.06 -6.34 -24.06
N ARG A 132 -10.62 -7.51 -23.77
CA ARG A 132 -12.08 -7.74 -23.83
C ARG A 132 -12.78 -7.08 -22.66
N PHE A 133 -13.83 -6.31 -22.92
CA PHE A 133 -14.66 -5.71 -21.88
C PHE A 133 -15.73 -6.70 -21.37
N GLY A 134 -16.35 -6.39 -20.22
CA GLY A 134 -17.54 -7.12 -19.78
C GLY A 134 -18.61 -7.03 -20.87
N GLY A 135 -19.08 -8.18 -21.37
CA GLY A 135 -19.92 -8.28 -22.57
C GLY A 135 -19.18 -8.76 -23.84
N GLY A 136 -17.86 -8.93 -23.80
CA GLY A 136 -17.08 -9.58 -24.87
C GLY A 136 -16.68 -8.69 -26.05
N SER A 137 -16.94 -7.38 -26.00
CA SER A 137 -16.52 -6.44 -27.02
C SER A 137 -15.01 -6.19 -26.98
N THR A 138 -14.40 -6.09 -28.18
CA THR A 138 -13.01 -5.69 -28.37
C THR A 138 -12.95 -4.17 -28.55
N PRO A 139 -12.02 -3.45 -27.91
CA PRO A 139 -11.82 -2.03 -28.16
C PRO A 139 -11.46 -1.79 -29.61
N SER A 140 -11.95 -0.68 -30.16
CA SER A 140 -11.50 -0.14 -31.43
C SER A 140 -10.71 1.14 -31.19
N PHE A 141 -9.70 1.40 -32.02
CA PHE A 141 -9.06 2.70 -32.01
C PHE A 141 -10.10 3.80 -32.23
N ARG A 142 -9.93 4.91 -31.52
CA ARG A 142 -10.83 6.05 -31.69
C ARG A 142 -10.66 6.65 -33.08
N THR A 143 -11.78 6.92 -33.75
CA THR A 143 -11.83 7.63 -35.03
C THR A 143 -12.04 9.12 -34.87
N GLU A 144 -12.41 9.56 -33.66
CA GLU A 144 -12.71 10.94 -33.33
C GLU A 144 -11.72 11.53 -32.32
N ALA A 145 -11.58 12.86 -32.33
CA ALA A 145 -10.81 13.57 -31.33
C ALA A 145 -11.51 13.47 -29.97
N VAL A 146 -10.73 13.39 -28.89
CA VAL A 146 -11.32 13.31 -27.56
C VAL A 146 -11.50 14.71 -26.99
N ASN A 147 -12.75 15.12 -26.80
CA ASN A 147 -13.07 16.38 -26.15
C ASN A 147 -12.66 16.34 -24.67
N GLY A 148 -11.91 17.34 -24.22
CA GLY A 148 -11.48 17.46 -22.83
C GLY A 148 -10.37 18.48 -22.62
N PRO A 149 -10.02 18.77 -21.34
CA PRO A 149 -9.01 19.76 -21.00
C PRO A 149 -7.59 19.35 -21.41
N ILE A 150 -7.34 18.06 -21.62
CA ILE A 150 -6.04 17.52 -22.05
C ILE A 150 -6.03 17.39 -23.58
N ARG A 151 -5.07 18.06 -24.22
CA ARG A 151 -4.88 18.04 -25.69
C ARG A 151 -4.46 16.63 -26.14
N SER A 152 -5.30 15.96 -26.93
CA SER A 152 -5.04 14.59 -27.43
C SER A 152 -4.41 14.57 -28.83
N LEU A 153 -3.72 13.48 -29.16
CA LEU A 153 -3.25 13.21 -30.53
C LEU A 153 -4.41 13.18 -31.55
N PRO A 154 -4.18 13.58 -32.82
CA PRO A 154 -5.13 13.32 -33.90
C PRO A 154 -5.42 11.82 -34.04
N PRO A 155 -6.66 11.39 -34.33
CA PRO A 155 -7.01 9.97 -34.50
C PRO A 155 -6.09 9.21 -35.46
N THR A 156 -5.65 9.86 -36.53
CA THR A 156 -4.75 9.31 -37.55
C THR A 156 -3.35 8.96 -37.03
N GLU A 157 -2.92 9.54 -35.91
CA GLU A 157 -1.60 9.30 -35.31
C GLU A 157 -1.65 8.33 -34.13
N VAL A 158 -2.85 8.00 -33.63
CA VAL A 158 -3.04 7.24 -32.39
C VAL A 158 -2.46 5.83 -32.46
N GLU A 159 -2.78 5.10 -33.52
CA GLU A 159 -2.33 3.70 -33.67
C GLU A 159 -0.81 3.62 -33.78
N ALA A 160 -0.20 4.50 -34.58
CA ALA A 160 1.25 4.59 -34.73
C ALA A 160 1.93 4.98 -33.40
N ALA A 161 1.40 5.96 -32.66
CA ALA A 161 1.92 6.36 -31.36
C ALA A 161 1.82 5.24 -30.32
N PHE A 162 0.72 4.48 -30.32
CA PHE A 162 0.53 3.36 -29.40
C PHE A 162 1.45 2.18 -29.75
N GLY A 163 1.66 1.89 -31.04
CA GLY A 163 2.67 0.92 -31.48
C GLY A 163 4.09 1.31 -31.09
N ALA A 164 4.45 2.60 -31.25
CA ALA A 164 5.74 3.12 -30.82
C ALA A 164 5.95 3.02 -29.30
N LEU A 165 4.89 3.25 -28.51
CA LEU A 165 4.92 3.04 -27.06
C LEU A 165 5.26 1.59 -26.69
N LEU A 166 4.63 0.60 -27.34
CA LEU A 166 4.93 -0.82 -27.09
C LEU A 166 6.38 -1.17 -27.45
N ALA A 167 6.88 -0.65 -28.58
CA ALA A 167 8.26 -0.86 -29.00
C ALA A 167 9.27 -0.27 -27.98
N GLU A 168 9.02 0.95 -27.52
CA GLU A 168 9.87 1.64 -26.54
C GLU A 168 9.86 0.92 -25.18
N ILE A 169 8.69 0.44 -24.71
CA ILE A 169 8.60 -0.38 -23.49
C ILE A 169 9.52 -1.60 -23.58
N HIS A 170 9.49 -2.32 -24.70
CA HIS A 170 10.36 -3.49 -24.88
C HIS A 170 11.84 -3.12 -24.97
N ALA A 171 12.17 -2.02 -25.66
CA ALA A 171 13.54 -1.53 -25.76
C ALA A 171 14.11 -1.18 -24.37
N GLN A 172 13.34 -0.44 -23.55
CA GLN A 172 13.76 -0.07 -22.19
C GLN A 172 13.85 -1.27 -21.26
N LEU A 173 12.92 -2.23 -21.37
CA LEU A 173 13.01 -3.48 -20.65
C LEU A 173 14.28 -4.24 -21.04
N ALA A 174 14.60 -4.38 -22.33
CA ALA A 174 15.81 -5.04 -22.79
C ALA A 174 17.09 -4.31 -22.34
N ALA A 175 17.06 -2.98 -22.29
CA ALA A 175 18.15 -2.14 -21.79
C ALA A 175 18.35 -2.21 -20.26
N GLY A 176 17.46 -2.89 -19.53
CA GLY A 176 17.58 -3.06 -18.08
C GLY A 176 17.15 -1.85 -17.26
N ALA A 177 16.40 -0.90 -17.86
CA ALA A 177 15.82 0.21 -17.10
C ALA A 177 14.81 -0.30 -16.06
N SER A 178 14.60 0.49 -15.00
CA SER A 178 13.73 0.10 -13.88
C SER A 178 12.31 -0.23 -14.37
N PRO A 179 11.83 -1.48 -14.22
CA PRO A 179 10.48 -1.86 -14.63
C PRO A 179 9.39 -1.06 -13.91
N ILE A 180 9.66 -0.56 -12.70
CA ILE A 180 8.72 0.30 -11.96
C ILE A 180 8.61 1.67 -12.65
N ALA A 181 9.73 2.25 -13.07
CA ALA A 181 9.74 3.52 -13.79
C ALA A 181 9.10 3.37 -15.18
N ILE A 182 9.41 2.29 -15.90
CA ILE A 182 8.79 1.98 -17.20
C ILE A 182 7.27 1.80 -17.02
N ALA A 183 6.83 1.07 -15.99
CA ALA A 183 5.41 0.86 -15.71
C ALA A 183 4.69 2.18 -15.38
N ALA A 184 5.30 3.06 -14.58
CA ALA A 184 4.74 4.37 -14.25
C ALA A 184 4.61 5.25 -15.50
N TRP A 185 5.68 5.34 -16.31
CA TRP A 185 5.67 6.08 -17.57
C TRP A 185 4.65 5.51 -18.56
N ALA A 186 4.65 4.20 -18.79
CA ALA A 186 3.76 3.56 -19.75
C ALA A 186 2.29 3.78 -19.38
N HIS A 187 1.94 3.67 -18.10
CA HIS A 187 0.59 3.96 -17.63
C HIS A 187 0.19 5.40 -17.97
N HIS A 188 1.04 6.37 -17.62
CA HIS A 188 0.82 7.78 -17.90
C HIS A 188 0.70 8.03 -19.41
N ALA A 189 1.60 7.47 -20.21
CA ALA A 189 1.59 7.57 -21.68
C ALA A 189 0.29 7.07 -22.30
N VAL A 190 -0.27 5.93 -21.84
CA VAL A 190 -1.58 5.45 -22.31
C VAL A 190 -2.69 6.44 -21.98
N THR A 191 -2.67 7.05 -20.79
CA THR A 191 -3.66 8.07 -20.40
C THR A 191 -3.56 9.35 -21.23
N GLN A 192 -2.40 9.64 -21.80
CA GLN A 192 -2.17 10.77 -22.72
C GLN A 192 -2.60 10.45 -24.15
N ILE A 193 -2.22 9.28 -24.67
CA ILE A 193 -2.55 8.83 -26.03
C ILE A 193 -4.08 8.63 -26.18
N ARG A 194 -4.68 7.99 -25.17
CA ARG A 194 -6.09 7.52 -25.14
C ARG A 194 -6.45 6.78 -26.44
N PRO A 195 -5.87 5.60 -26.69
CA PRO A 195 -5.97 4.95 -27.98
C PRO A 195 -7.37 4.51 -28.39
N PHE A 196 -8.23 4.18 -27.43
CA PHE A 196 -9.51 3.52 -27.67
C PHE A 196 -10.71 4.41 -27.35
N THR A 197 -11.88 4.06 -27.91
CA THR A 197 -13.16 4.70 -27.58
C THR A 197 -13.58 4.47 -26.13
N ASP A 198 -13.35 3.25 -25.63
CA ASP A 198 -13.50 2.87 -24.22
C ASP A 198 -12.30 2.00 -23.79
N GLY A 199 -12.03 1.94 -22.49
CA GLY A 199 -11.10 1.00 -21.89
C GLY A 199 -9.68 1.50 -21.73
N ASN A 200 -9.39 2.75 -22.07
CA ASN A 200 -8.03 3.33 -21.96
C ASN A 200 -7.37 3.11 -20.59
N ALA A 201 -8.13 3.31 -19.50
CA ALA A 201 -7.61 3.09 -18.15
C ALA A 201 -7.39 1.60 -17.84
N ARG A 202 -8.22 0.69 -18.37
CA ARG A 202 -8.00 -0.76 -18.29
C ARG A 202 -6.78 -1.20 -19.10
N THR A 203 -6.57 -0.62 -20.28
CA THR A 203 -5.35 -0.82 -21.08
C THR A 203 -4.11 -0.35 -20.34
N ALA A 204 -4.14 0.86 -19.77
CA ALA A 204 -3.03 1.40 -18.99
C ALA A 204 -2.67 0.47 -17.82
N PHE A 205 -3.68 0.02 -17.08
CA PHE A 205 -3.52 -0.93 -15.99
C PHE A 205 -2.95 -2.27 -16.44
N LEU A 206 -3.53 -2.91 -17.46
CA LEU A 206 -3.07 -4.21 -17.96
C LEU A 206 -1.64 -4.15 -18.51
N LEU A 207 -1.28 -3.06 -19.18
CA LEU A 207 0.10 -2.84 -19.65
C LEU A 207 1.07 -2.65 -18.49
N THR A 208 0.68 -1.90 -17.45
CA THR A 208 1.43 -1.81 -16.19
C THR A 208 1.65 -3.19 -15.56
N GLN A 209 0.59 -4.00 -15.46
CA GLN A 209 0.70 -5.35 -14.90
C GLN A 209 1.70 -6.21 -15.69
N TYR A 210 1.59 -6.22 -17.03
CA TYR A 210 2.52 -6.93 -17.90
C TYR A 210 3.97 -6.53 -17.65
N ILE A 211 4.28 -5.23 -17.62
CA ILE A 211 5.65 -4.70 -17.41
C ILE A 211 6.22 -5.18 -16.07
N LEU A 212 5.43 -5.13 -15.00
CA LEU A 212 5.86 -5.54 -13.66
C LEU A 212 6.11 -7.06 -13.60
N TRP A 213 5.17 -7.87 -14.10
CA TRP A 213 5.29 -9.33 -14.09
C TRP A 213 6.42 -9.84 -14.97
N ARG A 214 6.74 -9.12 -16.06
CA ARG A 214 7.88 -9.42 -16.93
C ARG A 214 9.20 -9.48 -16.17
N ARG A 215 9.32 -8.68 -15.10
CA ARG A 215 10.49 -8.66 -14.22
C ARG A 215 10.23 -9.33 -12.86
N GLY A 216 9.15 -10.10 -12.72
CA GLY A 216 8.85 -10.87 -11.52
C GLY A 216 8.39 -10.03 -10.31
N LEU A 217 8.09 -8.74 -10.52
CA LEU A 217 7.54 -7.86 -9.50
C LEU A 217 6.09 -8.25 -9.17
N PRO A 218 5.57 -7.84 -8.00
CA PRO A 218 4.13 -7.94 -7.77
C PRO A 218 3.40 -7.05 -8.80
N GLY A 219 2.18 -7.44 -9.17
CA GLY A 219 1.31 -6.56 -9.95
C GLY A 219 0.94 -5.31 -9.15
N LEU A 220 0.63 -4.22 -9.85
CA LEU A 220 0.20 -2.98 -9.21
C LEU A 220 -1.16 -3.20 -8.56
N TYR A 221 -1.25 -2.99 -7.26
CA TYR A 221 -2.51 -2.99 -6.52
C TYR A 221 -2.93 -1.55 -6.23
N LEU A 222 -4.01 -1.08 -6.87
CA LEU A 222 -4.65 0.18 -6.53
C LEU A 222 -5.95 -0.10 -5.81
N LYS A 223 -6.16 0.49 -4.63
CA LYS A 223 -7.39 0.37 -3.87
C LYS A 223 -8.46 1.35 -4.36
N SER A 224 -9.72 0.96 -4.24
CA SER A 224 -10.86 1.79 -4.66
C SER A 224 -10.96 3.15 -3.94
N ASP A 225 -10.54 3.23 -2.68
CA ASP A 225 -10.48 4.46 -1.89
C ASP A 225 -9.40 5.45 -2.35
N GLN A 226 -8.46 5.03 -3.19
CA GLN A 226 -7.39 5.87 -3.75
C GLN A 226 -7.80 6.61 -5.01
N ARG A 227 -9.08 6.57 -5.42
CA ARG A 227 -9.57 7.19 -6.66
C ARG A 227 -9.15 8.66 -6.81
N LEU A 228 -9.29 9.46 -5.75
CA LEU A 228 -8.90 10.88 -5.79
C LEU A 228 -7.39 11.04 -5.98
N ALA A 229 -6.58 10.32 -5.18
CA ALA A 229 -5.13 10.35 -5.26
C ALA A 229 -4.63 9.92 -6.64
N TYR A 230 -5.23 8.90 -7.24
CA TYR A 230 -4.94 8.42 -8.59
C TYR A 230 -5.10 9.52 -9.66
N TYR A 231 -6.26 10.17 -9.71
CA TYR A 231 -6.49 11.22 -10.71
C TYR A 231 -5.67 12.49 -10.45
N MET A 232 -5.45 12.86 -9.17
CA MET A 232 -4.59 13.99 -8.82
C MET A 232 -3.13 13.74 -9.20
N ALA A 233 -2.62 12.53 -8.98
CA ALA A 233 -1.25 12.17 -9.32
C ALA A 233 -1.03 12.14 -10.85
N LEU A 234 -1.98 11.61 -11.62
CA LEU A 234 -1.91 11.68 -13.09
C LEU A 234 -1.97 13.11 -13.60
N LYS A 235 -2.85 13.96 -13.05
CA LYS A 235 -2.91 15.37 -13.41
C LYS A 235 -1.60 16.09 -13.10
N ALA A 236 -0.99 15.83 -11.95
CA ALA A 236 0.32 16.38 -11.61
C ALA A 236 1.40 15.91 -12.61
N ALA A 237 1.36 14.64 -13.03
CA ALA A 237 2.28 14.12 -14.04
C ALA A 237 2.08 14.78 -15.42
N ASP A 238 0.85 15.13 -15.79
CA ASP A 238 0.55 15.90 -17.02
C ASP A 238 1.23 17.29 -16.99
N GLU A 239 1.39 17.86 -15.80
CA GLU A 239 2.06 19.13 -15.55
C GLU A 239 3.59 18.97 -15.37
N GLY A 240 4.12 17.76 -15.50
CA GLY A 240 5.55 17.43 -15.35
C GLY A 240 5.98 17.09 -13.92
N HIS A 241 5.07 17.11 -12.96
CA HIS A 241 5.32 16.71 -11.57
C HIS A 241 5.12 15.20 -11.43
N LEU A 242 6.17 14.42 -11.72
CA LEU A 242 6.09 12.96 -11.79
C LEU A 242 6.03 12.27 -10.43
N GLN A 243 6.57 12.90 -9.38
CA GLN A 243 6.76 12.29 -8.06
C GLN A 243 5.46 11.76 -7.43
N PRO A 244 4.32 12.50 -7.41
CA PRO A 244 3.08 11.97 -6.85
C PRO A 244 2.62 10.67 -7.52
N TRP A 245 2.84 10.54 -8.83
CA TRP A 245 2.49 9.34 -9.58
C TRP A 245 3.44 8.17 -9.30
N THR A 246 4.76 8.40 -9.29
CA THR A 246 5.73 7.35 -8.95
C THR A 246 5.58 6.87 -7.50
N GLU A 247 5.24 7.77 -6.57
CA GLU A 247 4.93 7.42 -5.18
C GLU A 247 3.66 6.58 -5.05
N LEU A 248 2.61 6.88 -5.82
CA LEU A 248 1.40 6.07 -5.84
C LEU A 248 1.65 4.67 -6.40
N VAL A 249 2.49 4.54 -7.45
CA VAL A 249 2.92 3.24 -7.99
C VAL A 249 3.67 2.44 -6.93
N LEU A 250 4.62 3.04 -6.23
CA LEU A 250 5.36 2.39 -5.15
C LEU A 250 4.45 1.97 -3.98
N LEU A 251 3.47 2.81 -3.62
CA LEU A 251 2.46 2.47 -2.61
C LEU A 251 1.64 1.24 -3.04
N GLY A 252 1.25 1.17 -4.32
CA GLY A 252 0.51 0.02 -4.85
C GLY A 252 1.32 -1.27 -4.87
N LEU A 253 2.62 -1.21 -5.15
CA LEU A 253 3.52 -2.36 -5.02
C LEU A 253 3.62 -2.82 -3.55
N GLN A 254 3.73 -1.88 -2.61
CA GLN A 254 3.73 -2.21 -1.18
C GLN A 254 2.43 -2.89 -0.76
N GLN A 255 1.28 -2.36 -1.19
CA GLN A 255 -0.03 -2.94 -0.91
C GLN A 255 -0.14 -4.36 -1.46
N ALA A 256 0.39 -4.63 -2.65
CA ALA A 256 0.44 -5.97 -3.23
C ALA A 256 1.28 -6.95 -2.39
N VAL A 257 2.45 -6.53 -1.90
CA VAL A 257 3.28 -7.38 -1.02
C VAL A 257 2.59 -7.61 0.33
N LEU A 258 2.01 -6.57 0.92
CA LEU A 258 1.25 -6.69 2.18
C LEU A 258 0.05 -7.64 2.04
N TYR A 259 -0.65 -7.59 0.91
CA TYR A 259 -1.69 -8.55 0.55
C TYR A 259 -1.12 -9.97 0.50
N ALA A 260 -0.01 -10.18 -0.22
CA ALA A 260 0.64 -11.49 -0.34
C ALA A 260 1.04 -12.09 1.01
N LEU A 261 1.67 -11.29 1.87
CA LEU A 261 2.11 -11.68 3.22
C LEU A 261 0.95 -12.07 4.14
N SER A 262 -0.23 -11.50 3.89
CA SER A 262 -1.44 -11.70 4.67
C SER A 262 -2.41 -12.71 4.05
N TRP A 263 -2.10 -13.17 2.84
CA TRP A 263 -2.98 -14.02 2.08
C TRP A 263 -3.11 -15.40 2.72
N THR A 264 -4.36 -15.86 2.79
CA THR A 264 -4.74 -17.23 3.14
C THR A 264 -5.81 -17.72 2.17
N PRO A 265 -5.90 -19.04 1.93
CA PRO A 265 -6.99 -19.62 1.14
C PRO A 265 -8.36 -19.16 1.65
N ALA A 266 -9.27 -18.82 0.73
CA ALA A 266 -10.59 -18.32 1.08
C ALA A 266 -11.48 -19.37 1.77
N GLN A 267 -11.31 -20.64 1.36
CA GLN A 267 -12.02 -21.76 1.94
C GLN A 267 -11.18 -22.42 3.04
N PRO A 268 -11.79 -22.75 4.19
CA PRO A 268 -11.10 -23.57 5.18
C PRO A 268 -10.78 -24.93 4.56
N LEU A 269 -9.62 -25.48 4.92
CA LEU A 269 -9.29 -26.86 4.58
C LEU A 269 -10.31 -27.80 5.24
N PRO A 270 -10.71 -28.90 4.58
CA PRO A 270 -11.42 -29.99 5.24
C PRO A 270 -10.67 -30.44 6.50
N TYR A 271 -11.40 -30.94 7.51
CA TYR A 271 -10.84 -31.23 8.83
C TYR A 271 -9.53 -32.04 8.78
N ASP A 272 -9.51 -33.16 8.05
CA ASP A 272 -8.33 -34.02 7.97
C ASP A 272 -7.14 -33.32 7.31
N ALA A 273 -7.37 -32.57 6.23
CA ALA A 273 -6.35 -31.78 5.57
C ALA A 273 -5.83 -30.65 6.48
N ALA A 274 -6.70 -30.04 7.29
CA ALA A 274 -6.33 -29.05 8.28
C ALA A 274 -5.44 -29.64 9.38
N VAL A 275 -5.80 -30.81 9.91
CA VAL A 275 -5.01 -31.54 10.93
C VAL A 275 -3.65 -31.97 10.38
N GLN A 276 -3.60 -32.50 9.15
CA GLN A 276 -2.34 -32.85 8.49
C GLN A 276 -1.45 -31.61 8.29
N SER A 277 -2.01 -30.51 7.77
CA SER A 277 -1.28 -29.25 7.59
C SER A 277 -0.75 -28.70 8.92
N PHE A 278 -1.57 -28.74 9.98
CA PHE A 278 -1.17 -28.32 11.32
C PHE A 278 -0.03 -29.17 11.87
N THR A 279 -0.14 -30.50 11.82
CA THR A 279 0.88 -31.43 12.32
C THR A 279 2.20 -31.25 11.57
N GLN A 280 2.16 -31.12 10.24
CA GLN A 280 3.34 -30.84 9.43
C GLN A 280 3.99 -29.50 9.82
N ARG A 281 3.20 -28.44 10.01
CA ARG A 281 3.69 -27.12 10.44
C ARG A 281 4.30 -27.16 11.83
N LEU A 282 3.67 -27.86 12.76
CA LEU A 282 4.19 -28.00 14.12
C LEU A 282 5.53 -28.75 14.13
N ALA A 283 5.66 -29.81 13.33
CA ALA A 283 6.92 -30.53 13.15
C ALA A 283 7.99 -29.64 12.53
N GLN A 284 7.68 -28.93 11.43
CA GLN A 284 8.59 -27.98 10.80
C GLN A 284 8.99 -26.83 11.73
N TRP A 285 8.08 -26.30 12.54
CA TRP A 285 8.37 -25.25 13.50
C TRP A 285 9.34 -25.73 14.60
N ARG A 286 9.21 -26.99 15.04
CA ARG A 286 10.14 -27.60 16.00
C ARG A 286 11.53 -27.84 15.41
N THR A 287 11.64 -28.16 14.12
CA THR A 287 12.93 -28.47 13.47
C THR A 287 13.62 -27.26 12.86
N ARG A 288 12.89 -26.26 12.35
CA ARG A 288 13.42 -24.99 11.79
C ARG A 288 13.80 -23.96 12.86
N GLN A 289 14.50 -24.37 13.91
CA GLN A 289 15.27 -23.41 14.71
C GLN A 289 16.56 -23.05 13.98
N ASP A 290 16.45 -22.27 12.91
CA ASP A 290 17.59 -21.54 12.38
C ASP A 290 17.94 -20.44 13.39
N ARG A 291 18.80 -20.80 14.34
CA ARG A 291 19.24 -19.92 15.43
C ARG A 291 19.91 -18.67 14.88
N GLU A 292 20.66 -18.81 13.79
CA GLU A 292 21.35 -17.69 13.16
C GLU A 292 20.36 -16.72 12.51
N ARG A 293 19.42 -17.20 11.70
CA ARG A 293 18.35 -16.34 11.14
C ARG A 293 17.54 -15.69 12.25
N SER A 294 17.16 -16.45 13.28
CA SER A 294 16.37 -15.92 14.40
C SER A 294 17.13 -14.79 15.11
N GLN A 295 18.42 -14.99 15.37
CA GLN A 295 19.26 -13.97 15.98
C GLN A 295 19.42 -12.75 15.07
N ARG A 296 19.61 -12.94 13.76
CA ARG A 296 19.66 -11.83 12.78
C ARG A 296 18.37 -11.03 12.79
N ILE A 297 17.20 -11.68 12.74
CA ILE A 297 15.89 -11.00 12.78
C ILE A 297 15.72 -10.22 14.09
N ILE A 298 16.12 -10.79 15.23
CA ILE A 298 16.09 -10.08 16.51
C ILE A 298 16.99 -8.85 16.46
N THR A 299 18.25 -9.01 16.07
CA THR A 299 19.21 -7.90 15.99
C THR A 299 18.72 -6.81 15.05
N SER A 300 18.36 -7.13 13.80
CA SER A 300 17.84 -6.18 12.82
C SER A 300 16.61 -5.45 13.35
N ARG A 301 15.68 -6.15 14.00
CA ARG A 301 14.50 -5.52 14.61
C ARG A 301 14.90 -4.46 15.63
N TYR A 302 15.80 -4.77 16.57
CA TYR A 302 16.24 -3.77 17.56
C TYR A 302 16.96 -2.59 16.91
N THR A 303 17.78 -2.83 15.88
CA THR A 303 18.39 -1.77 15.06
C THR A 303 17.34 -0.83 14.46
N VAL A 304 16.24 -1.35 13.91
CA VAL A 304 15.14 -0.52 13.38
C VAL A 304 14.48 0.33 14.48
N PHE A 305 14.28 -0.24 15.67
CA PHE A 305 13.79 0.53 16.81
C PHE A 305 14.75 1.67 17.18
N ASP A 306 16.05 1.41 17.18
CA ASP A 306 17.08 2.41 17.47
C ASP A 306 17.11 3.53 16.43
N TYR A 307 16.99 3.19 15.14
CA TYR A 307 16.86 4.18 14.06
C TYR A 307 15.63 5.06 14.24
N MET A 308 14.48 4.48 14.60
CA MET A 308 13.26 5.25 14.84
C MET A 308 13.39 6.15 16.07
N GLU A 309 13.99 5.65 17.16
CA GLU A 309 14.23 6.45 18.35
C GLU A 309 15.13 7.65 18.04
N GLU A 310 16.22 7.42 17.33
CA GLU A 310 17.16 8.46 16.93
C GLU A 310 16.47 9.52 16.05
N ALA A 311 15.72 9.08 15.04
CA ALA A 311 14.96 9.96 14.16
C ALA A 311 13.99 10.83 14.97
N LEU A 312 13.17 10.24 15.84
CA LEU A 312 12.18 10.96 16.64
C LEU A 312 12.83 11.90 17.67
N ARG A 313 13.97 11.53 18.27
CA ARG A 313 14.73 12.42 19.17
C ARG A 313 15.29 13.62 18.43
N SER A 314 15.83 13.42 17.22
CA SER A 314 16.33 14.49 16.37
C SER A 314 15.19 15.44 15.97
N ILE A 315 14.05 14.89 15.55
CA ILE A 315 12.85 15.65 15.18
C ILE A 315 12.30 16.44 16.37
N ALA A 316 12.16 15.81 17.54
CA ALA A 316 11.66 16.46 18.75
C ALA A 316 12.56 17.65 19.16
N ARG A 317 13.88 17.47 19.14
CA ARG A 317 14.84 18.55 19.46
C ARG A 317 14.71 19.73 18.49
N SER A 318 14.69 19.45 17.18
CA SER A 318 14.54 20.50 16.16
C SER A 318 13.21 21.24 16.30
N LEU A 319 12.14 20.53 16.65
CA LEU A 319 10.83 21.12 16.87
C LEU A 319 10.82 22.03 18.11
N GLU A 320 11.39 21.58 19.24
CA GLU A 320 11.49 22.39 20.46
C GLU A 320 12.33 23.67 20.25
N GLU A 321 13.43 23.58 19.51
CA GLU A 321 14.25 24.74 19.13
C GLU A 321 13.46 25.77 18.32
N LYS A 322 12.63 25.31 17.38
CA LYS A 322 11.77 26.18 16.55
C LYS A 322 10.61 26.79 17.32
N LEU A 323 10.05 26.06 18.29
CA LEU A 323 8.86 26.48 19.05
C LEU A 323 9.16 27.40 20.25
N LYS A 324 10.44 27.70 20.55
CA LYS A 324 10.92 28.64 21.59
C LYS A 324 9.95 28.79 22.78
N PRO A 325 9.93 27.84 23.74
CA PRO A 325 8.98 27.89 24.85
C PRO A 325 9.30 29.07 25.79
N GLU A 326 8.66 30.22 25.59
CA GLU A 326 8.70 31.32 26.56
C GLU A 326 8.06 30.85 27.87
N GLU A 327 8.81 30.91 28.97
CA GLU A 327 8.33 30.74 30.36
C GLU A 327 7.36 29.56 30.60
N GLY A 328 7.59 28.42 29.93
CA GLY A 328 6.72 27.23 30.09
C GLY A 328 5.36 27.31 29.39
N ARG A 329 5.15 28.31 28.53
CA ARG A 329 3.97 28.54 27.68
C ARG A 329 4.25 28.27 26.20
N GLY A 330 4.97 27.17 25.91
CA GLY A 330 5.24 26.72 24.54
C GLY A 330 5.00 25.23 24.38
N ALA A 331 4.81 24.81 23.12
CA ALA A 331 4.66 23.43 22.75
C ALA A 331 5.95 22.64 23.06
N ARG A 332 5.85 21.66 23.97
CA ARG A 332 6.93 20.73 24.30
C ARG A 332 6.77 19.43 23.52
N ALA A 333 7.88 18.83 23.08
CA ALA A 333 7.90 17.59 22.32
C ALA A 333 8.67 16.51 23.08
N LEU A 334 7.95 15.63 23.79
CA LEU A 334 8.56 14.50 24.50
C LEU A 334 8.46 13.22 23.68
N VAL A 335 9.59 12.53 23.50
CA VAL A 335 9.63 11.15 23.00
C VAL A 335 9.37 10.18 24.16
N ALA A 336 8.25 9.46 24.12
CA ALA A 336 8.03 8.27 24.96
C ALA A 336 8.13 7.01 24.10
N LYS A 337 8.54 5.88 24.69
CA LYS A 337 8.79 4.64 23.95
C LYS A 337 8.43 3.39 24.76
N ALA A 338 8.13 2.31 24.05
CA ALA A 338 8.16 0.96 24.57
C ALA A 338 8.72 0.04 23.49
N TYR A 339 9.89 -0.54 23.78
CA TYR A 339 10.50 -1.59 22.97
C TYR A 339 9.78 -2.92 23.18
N PRO A 340 10.05 -3.95 22.36
CA PRO A 340 9.38 -5.25 22.48
C PRO A 340 9.50 -5.95 23.84
N ASP A 341 10.57 -5.68 24.58
CA ASP A 341 10.88 -6.20 25.92
C ASP A 341 10.26 -5.36 27.06
N SER A 342 9.74 -4.17 26.76
CA SER A 342 9.08 -3.32 27.76
C SER A 342 7.76 -3.93 28.22
N PRO A 343 7.40 -3.89 29.51
CA PRO A 343 6.09 -4.37 29.97
C PRO A 343 4.90 -3.59 29.36
N TYR A 344 5.14 -2.43 28.75
CA TYR A 344 4.12 -1.59 28.12
C TYR A 344 4.03 -1.72 26.60
N TYR A 345 4.75 -2.67 25.99
CA TYR A 345 4.79 -2.87 24.54
C TYR A 345 3.39 -3.05 23.91
N HIS A 346 2.45 -3.60 24.67
CA HIS A 346 1.11 -3.96 24.21
C HIS A 346 0.09 -2.80 24.21
N GLN A 347 0.46 -1.61 24.69
CA GLN A 347 -0.48 -0.49 24.93
C GLN A 347 -1.39 -0.14 23.73
N PHE A 348 -0.90 -0.29 22.49
CA PHE A 348 -1.65 0.04 21.27
C PHE A 348 -2.06 -1.15 20.43
N THR A 349 -2.13 -2.36 21.01
CA THR A 349 -2.44 -3.58 20.26
C THR A 349 -3.75 -3.45 19.47
N GLU A 350 -4.80 -2.86 20.05
CA GLU A 350 -6.08 -2.65 19.36
C GLU A 350 -5.97 -1.65 18.20
N HIS A 351 -5.19 -0.58 18.37
CA HIS A 351 -4.99 0.41 17.32
C HIS A 351 -4.20 -0.18 16.15
N ILE A 352 -3.21 -1.04 16.44
CA ILE A 352 -2.46 -1.77 15.42
C ILE A 352 -3.39 -2.72 14.65
N VAL A 353 -4.31 -3.42 15.33
CA VAL A 353 -5.30 -4.29 14.65
C VAL A 353 -6.17 -3.49 13.69
N GLU A 354 -6.72 -2.36 14.14
CA GLU A 354 -7.57 -1.52 13.30
C GLU A 354 -6.78 -0.89 12.13
N TYR A 355 -5.57 -0.42 12.40
CA TYR A 355 -4.66 0.12 11.40
C TYR A 355 -4.30 -0.95 10.33
N ALA A 356 -3.98 -2.17 10.75
CA ALA A 356 -3.69 -3.28 9.84
C ALA A 356 -4.91 -3.64 8.98
N ARG A 357 -6.12 -3.64 9.58
CA ARG A 357 -7.38 -3.87 8.87
C ARG A 357 -7.63 -2.79 7.81
N GLN A 358 -7.51 -1.51 8.18
CA GLN A 358 -7.65 -0.37 7.27
C GLN A 358 -6.67 -0.47 6.10
N HIS A 359 -5.43 -0.88 6.36
CA HIS A 359 -4.41 -0.96 5.33
C HIS A 359 -4.33 -2.32 4.63
N GLY A 360 -5.18 -3.29 4.98
CA GLY A 360 -5.34 -4.54 4.25
C GLY A 360 -4.22 -5.55 4.47
N TYR A 361 -3.70 -5.66 5.69
CA TYR A 361 -2.76 -6.70 6.07
C TYR A 361 -3.09 -7.32 7.43
N TYR A 362 -2.58 -8.53 7.66
CA TYR A 362 -2.74 -9.24 8.92
C TYR A 362 -1.67 -8.80 9.91
N PHE A 363 -2.06 -8.54 11.16
CA PHE A 363 -1.14 -8.26 12.26
C PHE A 363 -1.06 -9.47 13.19
N ASN A 364 0.08 -10.16 13.18
CA ASN A 364 0.31 -11.30 14.05
C ASN A 364 0.70 -10.86 15.47
N ARG A 365 -0.26 -10.95 16.40
CA ARG A 365 -0.12 -10.55 17.81
C ARG A 365 0.91 -11.36 18.60
N SER A 366 1.32 -12.53 18.12
CA SER A 366 2.35 -13.34 18.77
C SER A 366 3.76 -12.83 18.51
N LEU A 367 3.95 -11.98 17.49
CA LEU A 367 5.25 -11.42 17.15
C LEU A 367 5.53 -10.12 17.93
N ALA A 368 6.82 -9.80 18.00
CA ALA A 368 7.31 -8.61 18.70
C ALA A 368 6.69 -7.34 18.12
N ARG A 369 6.43 -6.38 18.99
CA ARG A 369 5.94 -5.05 18.60
C ARG A 369 6.33 -4.04 19.66
N GLY A 370 6.27 -2.78 19.29
CA GLY A 370 6.50 -1.68 20.20
C GLY A 370 6.02 -0.38 19.59
N TRP A 371 6.29 0.72 20.29
CA TRP A 371 5.77 2.02 19.90
C TRP A 371 6.64 3.16 20.39
N PHE A 372 6.48 4.29 19.70
CA PHE A 372 7.02 5.59 20.07
C PHE A 372 5.89 6.63 20.07
N LYS A 373 6.04 7.70 20.86
CA LYS A 373 5.09 8.81 20.92
C LYS A 373 5.84 10.12 20.89
N LEU A 374 5.40 11.04 20.04
CA LEU A 374 5.69 12.46 20.18
C LEU A 374 4.48 13.11 20.85
N LYS A 375 4.66 13.65 22.05
CA LYS A 375 3.61 14.35 22.79
C LYS A 375 3.72 15.84 22.58
N PHE A 376 2.61 16.51 22.26
CA PHE A 376 2.49 17.95 22.15
C PHE A 376 1.62 18.47 23.30
N SER A 377 2.09 19.48 24.02
CA SER A 377 1.30 20.15 25.06
C SER A 377 1.20 21.62 24.71
N LEU A 378 0.03 22.06 24.26
CA LEU A 378 -0.23 23.47 23.93
C LEU A 378 -0.73 24.24 25.15
N SER A 379 -1.53 23.59 25.99
CA SER A 379 -2.02 24.12 27.26
C SER A 379 -2.29 23.00 28.26
N ALA A 380 -2.82 23.35 29.44
CA ALA A 380 -3.23 22.34 30.43
C ALA A 380 -4.34 21.40 29.91
N SER A 381 -5.22 21.89 29.02
CA SER A 381 -6.36 21.17 28.46
C SER A 381 -6.17 20.70 27.02
N LYS A 382 -5.27 21.31 26.25
CA LYS A 382 -4.95 20.93 24.87
C LYS A 382 -3.65 20.15 24.80
N LYS A 383 -3.76 18.82 24.73
CA LYS A 383 -2.62 17.90 24.65
C LYS A 383 -2.88 16.88 23.56
N TYR A 384 -1.87 16.60 22.76
CA TYR A 384 -1.93 15.69 21.64
C TYR A 384 -0.77 14.70 21.70
N GLN A 385 -0.92 13.56 21.04
CA GLN A 385 0.19 12.64 20.81
C GLN A 385 0.12 12.05 19.40
N LEU A 386 1.22 12.16 18.66
CA LEU A 386 1.45 11.39 17.45
C LEU A 386 2.16 10.09 17.85
N VAL A 387 1.52 8.96 17.59
CA VAL A 387 2.03 7.64 17.96
C VAL A 387 2.54 6.95 16.71
N PHE A 388 3.72 6.36 16.80
CA PHE A 388 4.29 5.47 15.79
C PHE A 388 4.36 4.06 16.36
N THR A 389 3.91 3.06 15.62
CA THR A 389 3.99 1.65 16.02
C THR A 389 4.93 0.91 15.09
N LEU A 390 5.74 0.01 15.64
CA LEU A 390 6.56 -0.92 14.89
C LEU A 390 6.07 -2.33 15.19
N HIS A 391 5.60 -3.02 14.15
CA HIS A 391 4.99 -4.36 14.27
C HIS A 391 5.21 -5.16 12.99
N HIS A 392 5.09 -6.48 13.09
CA HIS A 392 5.21 -7.36 11.93
C HIS A 392 3.92 -7.38 11.09
N ALA A 393 4.08 -7.53 9.77
CA ALA A 393 2.98 -7.66 8.83
C ALA A 393 2.93 -9.06 8.20
N GLY A 394 1.73 -9.64 8.13
CA GLY A 394 1.51 -11.01 7.72
C GLY A 394 1.74 -12.01 8.86
N TYR A 395 1.97 -13.26 8.47
CA TYR A 395 2.16 -14.37 9.41
C TYR A 395 3.62 -14.61 9.81
N GLU A 396 4.56 -13.96 9.13
CA GLU A 396 6.01 -14.18 9.24
C GLU A 396 6.73 -13.04 9.98
N ASP A 397 7.97 -13.28 10.40
CA ASP A 397 8.77 -12.35 11.21
C ASP A 397 9.76 -11.50 10.40
N ALA A 398 9.77 -11.67 9.08
CA ALA A 398 10.69 -11.03 8.15
C ALA A 398 10.33 -9.59 7.80
N THR A 399 9.04 -9.26 7.80
CA THR A 399 8.54 -7.95 7.35
C THR A 399 7.97 -7.17 8.51
N MET A 400 8.40 -5.92 8.64
CA MET A 400 7.88 -4.97 9.61
C MET A 400 7.17 -3.81 8.92
N VAL A 401 6.27 -3.18 9.65
CA VAL A 401 5.54 -1.98 9.26
C VAL A 401 5.72 -0.92 10.35
N VAL A 402 5.94 0.32 9.92
CA VAL A 402 5.72 1.50 10.77
C VAL A 402 4.33 2.03 10.50
N GLY A 403 3.45 1.91 11.49
CA GLY A 403 2.13 2.55 11.50
C GLY A 403 2.15 3.86 12.27
N ALA A 404 1.16 4.73 12.04
CA ALA A 404 1.01 5.95 12.83
C ALA A 404 -0.45 6.37 12.99
N PHE A 405 -0.74 7.01 14.12
CA PHE A 405 -2.06 7.60 14.43
C PHE A 405 -1.93 8.78 15.38
N LEU A 406 -2.88 9.70 15.30
CA LEU A 406 -2.91 10.94 16.08
C LEU A 406 -4.04 10.90 17.10
N HIS A 407 -3.71 11.25 18.35
CA HIS A 407 -4.69 11.32 19.44
C HIS A 407 -4.75 12.71 20.08
N PHE A 408 -5.96 13.17 20.38
CA PHE A 408 -6.22 14.16 21.41
C PHE A 408 -6.29 13.47 22.78
N LEU A 409 -5.60 14.03 23.77
CA LEU A 409 -5.58 13.52 25.13
C LEU A 409 -6.67 14.19 25.96
N GLU A 410 -7.87 13.60 25.93
CA GLU A 410 -9.03 14.14 26.62
C GLU A 410 -8.97 13.85 28.13
N PRO A 411 -8.99 14.86 29.01
CA PRO A 411 -8.92 14.65 30.45
C PRO A 411 -10.23 14.08 31.02
N LEU A 412 -10.17 12.93 31.70
CA LEU A 412 -11.35 12.31 32.30
C LEU A 412 -11.80 13.06 33.58
N LYS A 413 -12.89 13.83 33.49
CA LYS A 413 -13.38 14.70 34.58
C LYS A 413 -13.97 13.96 35.79
N TYR A 414 -14.56 12.77 35.61
CA TYR A 414 -15.44 12.15 36.62
C TYR A 414 -14.75 11.23 37.66
N GLN A 415 -13.59 10.64 37.38
CA GLN A 415 -12.91 9.78 38.36
C GLN A 415 -12.19 10.55 39.47
N GLN A 416 -11.93 11.85 39.28
CA GLN A 416 -11.41 12.72 40.34
C GLN A 416 -12.37 12.84 41.55
N LYS A 417 -13.68 12.66 41.36
CA LYS A 417 -14.68 12.76 42.45
C LYS A 417 -14.80 11.49 43.30
N ARG A 418 -14.59 10.31 42.71
CA ARG A 418 -14.74 9.01 43.41
C ARG A 418 -13.53 8.70 44.31
N GLU A 419 -12.33 9.15 43.93
CA GLU A 419 -11.11 8.99 44.72
C GLU A 419 -10.91 10.06 45.80
N ARG A 420 -11.57 11.22 45.69
CA ARG A 420 -11.57 12.28 46.73
C ARG A 420 -12.06 11.77 48.09
N ARG A 421 -12.82 10.67 48.14
CA ARG A 421 -13.28 10.06 49.39
C ARG A 421 -12.28 9.06 50.02
N ARG A 422 -11.17 8.72 49.36
CA ARG A 422 -10.33 7.56 49.77
C ARG A 422 -8.84 7.80 50.01
N SER A 423 -8.27 8.99 49.83
CA SER A 423 -6.80 9.14 50.00
C SER A 423 -6.34 10.52 50.49
N GLY A 424 -5.81 10.55 51.71
CA GLY A 424 -5.02 11.63 52.31
C GLY A 424 -3.50 11.46 52.14
N GLY A 425 -3.03 10.85 51.05
CA GLY A 425 -1.60 10.65 50.78
C GLY A 425 -1.04 11.56 49.67
N ARG A 426 0.07 12.24 49.92
CA ARG A 426 0.85 13.06 48.96
C ARG A 426 1.59 12.20 47.91
N GLY A 427 0.85 11.43 47.10
CA GLY A 427 1.37 10.87 45.84
C GLY A 427 1.10 11.82 44.68
N LYS A 428 2.08 12.06 43.79
CA LYS A 428 1.84 12.81 42.54
C LYS A 428 0.72 12.12 41.74
N ARG A 429 -0.46 12.75 41.72
CA ARG A 429 -1.67 12.30 41.01
C ARG A 429 -1.36 12.07 39.51
N LYS A 430 -1.52 10.85 39.00
CA LYS A 430 -1.52 10.61 37.54
C LYS A 430 -2.87 11.03 36.98
N ALA A 431 -2.89 12.08 36.17
CA ALA A 431 -4.09 12.42 35.39
C ALA A 431 -4.35 11.29 34.39
N LEU A 432 -5.57 10.72 34.43
CA LEU A 432 -6.05 9.74 33.47
C LEU A 432 -6.63 10.48 32.25
N TYR A 433 -6.23 10.06 31.06
CA TYR A 433 -6.69 10.62 29.80
C TYR A 433 -7.34 9.53 28.97
N TYR A 434 -8.40 9.88 28.25
CA TYR A 434 -8.91 9.11 27.13
C TYR A 434 -8.10 9.48 25.88
N PHE A 435 -7.74 8.50 25.07
CA PHE A 435 -7.02 8.72 23.80
C PHE A 435 -8.06 8.84 22.69
N ALA A 436 -8.52 10.06 22.44
CA ALA A 436 -9.51 10.33 21.41
C ALA A 436 -8.80 10.37 20.04
N PRO A 437 -9.15 9.47 19.08
CA PRO A 437 -8.60 9.50 17.73
C PRO A 437 -8.99 10.77 16.99
N LEU A 438 -8.03 11.35 16.28
CA LEU A 438 -8.25 12.45 15.34
C LEU A 438 -8.18 11.93 13.90
N PRO A 439 -8.91 12.53 12.95
CA PRO A 439 -8.75 12.24 11.53
C PRO A 439 -7.30 12.44 11.11
N PHE A 440 -6.63 11.35 10.73
CA PHE A 440 -5.23 11.37 10.36
C PHE A 440 -4.93 10.18 9.44
N TYR A 441 -4.65 10.46 8.17
CA TYR A 441 -4.30 9.42 7.22
C TYR A 441 -2.78 9.24 7.19
N ALA A 442 -2.30 8.09 7.66
CA ALA A 442 -0.88 7.73 7.61
C ALA A 442 -0.69 6.40 6.86
N PRO A 443 -0.24 6.42 5.59
CA PRO A 443 0.00 5.19 4.84
C PRO A 443 1.14 4.40 5.48
N PRO A 444 1.07 3.06 5.61
CA PRO A 444 2.11 2.28 6.27
C PRO A 444 3.42 2.40 5.51
N MET A 445 4.54 2.30 6.24
CA MET A 445 5.85 2.07 5.64
C MET A 445 6.27 0.63 5.96
N ALA A 446 6.26 -0.24 4.95
CA ALA A 446 6.63 -1.65 5.09
C ALA A 446 8.06 -1.91 4.57
N PHE A 447 8.80 -2.78 5.25
CA PHE A 447 10.16 -3.14 4.88
C PHE A 447 10.55 -4.51 5.44
N SER A 448 11.51 -5.14 4.79
CA SER A 448 12.15 -6.36 5.25
C SER A 448 13.19 -6.04 6.32
N ILE A 449 13.31 -6.93 7.31
CA ILE A 449 14.40 -6.96 8.29
C ILE A 449 15.24 -8.23 8.15
N GLU A 450 15.04 -9.02 7.09
CA GLU A 450 15.89 -10.20 6.79
C GLU A 450 17.32 -9.82 6.43
N GLN A 451 17.52 -8.60 5.94
CA GLN A 451 18.82 -8.06 5.55
C GLN A 451 18.98 -6.68 6.19
N ASP A 452 20.22 -6.32 6.51
CA ASP A 452 20.52 -4.97 6.96
C ASP A 452 20.29 -3.98 5.81
N ALA A 453 19.65 -2.86 6.11
CA ALA A 453 19.33 -1.83 5.14
C ALA A 453 19.69 -0.47 5.73
N PRO A 454 20.95 0.00 5.58
CA PRO A 454 21.37 1.29 6.11
C PRO A 454 20.52 2.47 5.61
N SER A 455 19.96 2.36 4.39
CA SER A 455 19.03 3.33 3.81
C SER A 455 17.73 3.47 4.61
N LEU A 456 17.31 2.44 5.35
CA LEU A 456 16.09 2.44 6.16
C LEU A 456 16.10 3.57 7.20
N ARG A 457 17.26 3.89 7.79
CA ARG A 457 17.40 4.99 8.75
C ARG A 457 16.96 6.32 8.15
N THR A 458 17.40 6.63 6.93
CA THR A 458 17.01 7.86 6.21
C THR A 458 15.51 7.87 5.90
N PHE A 459 14.97 6.75 5.45
CA PHE A 459 13.55 6.64 5.13
C PHE A 459 12.64 6.77 6.37
N LEU A 460 12.99 6.13 7.48
CA LEU A 460 12.25 6.25 8.74
C LEU A 460 12.19 7.70 9.22
N LYS A 461 13.31 8.43 9.13
CA LYS A 461 13.37 9.84 9.47
C LYS A 461 12.46 10.67 8.55
N ALA A 462 12.59 10.53 7.25
CA ALA A 462 11.77 11.28 6.28
C ALA A 462 10.26 10.98 6.45
N TYR A 463 9.91 9.72 6.70
CA TYR A 463 8.53 9.30 6.98
C TYR A 463 7.99 9.93 8.27
N ALA A 464 8.76 9.91 9.35
CA ALA A 464 8.38 10.54 10.62
C ALA A 464 8.25 12.08 10.51
N GLU A 465 9.14 12.73 9.75
CA GLU A 465 9.07 14.18 9.48
C GLU A 465 7.82 14.55 8.68
N SER A 466 7.51 13.80 7.61
CA SER A 466 6.32 14.01 6.79
C SER A 466 5.04 13.88 7.62
N LEU A 467 4.92 12.80 8.40
CA LEU A 467 3.76 12.57 9.26
C LEU A 467 3.65 13.58 10.40
N LEU A 468 4.77 14.06 10.94
CA LEU A 468 4.75 15.16 11.89
C LEU A 468 4.22 16.44 11.25
N GLY A 469 4.67 16.79 10.05
CA GLY A 469 4.17 17.96 9.32
C GLY A 469 2.66 17.92 9.12
N GLN A 470 2.15 16.75 8.70
CA GLN A 470 0.70 16.52 8.56
C GLN A 470 -0.02 16.65 9.92
N ALA A 471 0.49 16.00 10.97
CA ALA A 471 -0.11 16.06 12.30
C ALA A 471 -0.14 17.48 12.87
N LEU A 472 0.92 18.27 12.66
CA LEU A 472 0.95 19.67 13.08
C LEU A 472 -0.05 20.52 12.29
N SER A 473 -0.23 20.25 11.00
CA SER A 473 -1.27 20.91 10.20
C SER A 473 -2.67 20.60 10.73
N GLU A 474 -2.97 19.34 11.03
CA GLU A 474 -4.26 18.95 11.63
C GLU A 474 -4.47 19.61 13.00
N ILE A 475 -3.46 19.56 13.89
CA ILE A 475 -3.53 20.21 15.19
C ILE A 475 -3.75 21.72 15.06
N THR A 476 -3.18 22.37 14.03
CA THR A 476 -3.32 23.82 13.83
C THR A 476 -4.78 24.21 13.60
N HIS A 477 -5.57 23.40 12.88
CA HIS A 477 -7.01 23.63 12.69
C HIS A 477 -7.82 23.49 13.99
N GLU A 478 -7.30 22.79 15.00
CA GLU A 478 -7.91 22.64 16.33
C GLU A 478 -7.53 23.78 17.30
N ILE A 479 -6.58 24.63 16.92
CA ILE A 479 -6.14 25.82 17.67
C ILE A 479 -6.85 27.04 17.07
N TYR A 480 -8.10 27.24 17.44
CA TYR A 480 -8.73 28.57 17.40
C TYR A 480 -8.34 29.38 18.63
#